data_AF-A0A246FPJ7-F1
#
_entry.id   AF-A0A246FPJ7-F1
#
_cell.length_a   1.000
_cell.length_b   1.000
_cell.length_c   1.000
_cell.angle_alpha   90.00
_cell.angle_beta   90.00
_cell.angle_gamma   90.00
#
_symmetry.space_group_name_H-M   'P 1'
#
loop_
_entity.id
_entity.type
_entity.pdbx_description
1 polymer ?
#
loop_
_entity_poly.entity_id
_entity_poly.type
_entity_poly.pdbx_seq_one_letter_code
_entity_poly.pdbx_strand_id
1 'polypeptide(L)'
;MAPALGAAGPRRLYSLLAVVVLALLMVQARLWAPYWDTRNVQAILTWDAMGYYLYLPAKFIYHDLRYLRFVPDIMREYSPSGSFYQAFAAPGLTDGTMVMKYPIGVALLQLPFFWLGHWAAALWHYPQDGFSAPYQVAIAFGGLAYGVLGLAVLRRVLGLYFADGVVAATLVLVALGTNYFQYAVFDAAMAHTYGFTLYAFLLWLTAKWHRAPSRAAAAGIGLVLGLLVLTRPTEAVAALLPVFWGVGSVAALRAKLALLRQRWPDVLLLLACGALALLPQLLYWKAMTGSFIVYSYQEQTFSLLHPHLREVLISFKKGWLVYTPLALLLPLGWLALLRQYRAVAVPVLLYALVNLWIVSAWDIWWYGGSFGQRALVASYAPLSLVWAALLAAVFGLRRWRTVGVSLLVPVLVLLVDLNLFQHWQYMYGIIHTEDMTRRYYQAIFSKARPTQDDYALLDVPSRISQVAPFFSRRTVGLRDFDQEPLNEQAGVTNEAGAEGSHQSALLAGQRRVATTPLVLRADSAGLFPRQWVRVSAQVRSEWGAWNDQLVLMIDGAGKRPVRYAVRLHNNGSQLGVWNKVWFDVPLPNNLRPTDELCVFAASHDGSRALLDNLRLEVLTPLTKAAAPRQ
;
A
#
# COMPACT_ATOMS: atom_id res chain seq x y z
N MET A 1 -18.70 -36.40 11.45
CA MET A 1 -19.07 -35.96 12.82
C MET A 1 -17.93 -35.12 13.37
N ALA A 2 -18.18 -33.83 13.67
CA ALA A 2 -17.21 -33.00 14.37
C ALA A 2 -17.26 -33.31 15.88
N PRO A 3 -16.15 -33.25 16.62
CA PRO A 3 -16.15 -33.60 18.04
C PRO A 3 -17.05 -32.64 18.84
N ALA A 4 -17.83 -33.22 19.74
CA ALA A 4 -18.74 -32.52 20.64
C ALA A 4 -17.97 -31.57 21.57
N LEU A 5 -18.50 -30.35 21.76
CA LEU A 5 -18.03 -29.45 22.82
C LEU A 5 -18.59 -29.96 24.15
N GLY A 6 -17.81 -30.83 24.80
CA GLY A 6 -18.13 -31.43 26.09
C GLY A 6 -16.88 -31.86 26.84
N ALA A 7 -15.94 -30.94 27.03
CA ALA A 7 -14.91 -30.94 28.07
C ALA A 7 -14.14 -29.62 27.96
N ALA A 8 -13.77 -29.00 29.08
CA ALA A 8 -12.79 -27.92 29.09
C ALA A 8 -11.49 -28.48 28.49
N GLY A 9 -11.26 -28.22 27.20
CA GLY A 9 -10.05 -28.65 26.50
C GLY A 9 -8.81 -28.08 27.21
N PRO A 10 -7.62 -28.68 27.00
CA PRO A 10 -6.39 -28.23 27.62
C PRO A 10 -6.22 -26.71 27.45
N ARG A 11 -5.77 -26.04 28.53
CA ARG A 11 -5.58 -24.57 28.56
C ARG A 11 -4.84 -24.13 27.30
N ARG A 12 -5.52 -23.35 26.46
CA ARG A 12 -4.99 -22.84 25.18
C ARG A 12 -4.05 -21.65 25.40
N LEU A 13 -2.99 -21.88 26.16
CA LEU A 13 -2.11 -20.86 26.69
C LEU A 13 -1.20 -20.26 25.60
N TYR A 14 -0.65 -21.08 24.69
CA TYR A 14 0.32 -20.63 23.69
C TYR A 14 -0.32 -19.65 22.70
N SER A 15 -1.51 -19.98 22.19
CA SER A 15 -2.18 -19.09 21.24
C SER A 15 -2.70 -17.82 21.92
N LEU A 16 -3.03 -17.86 23.21
CA LEU A 16 -3.39 -16.66 23.97
C LEU A 16 -2.15 -15.78 24.17
N LEU A 17 -1.04 -16.37 24.60
CA LEU A 17 0.24 -15.67 24.76
C LEU A 17 0.68 -15.04 23.44
N ALA A 18 0.54 -15.75 22.32
CA ALA A 18 0.85 -15.21 21.00
C ALA A 18 0.03 -13.94 20.69
N VAL A 19 -1.27 -13.94 20.94
CA VAL A 19 -2.11 -12.74 20.76
C VAL A 19 -1.66 -11.59 21.67
N VAL A 20 -1.35 -11.87 22.94
CA VAL A 20 -0.90 -10.84 23.89
C VAL A 20 0.46 -10.26 23.46
N VAL A 21 1.42 -11.12 23.12
CA VAL A 21 2.76 -10.68 22.66
C VAL A 21 2.65 -9.89 21.36
N LEU A 22 1.85 -10.35 20.40
CA LEU A 22 1.62 -9.61 19.15
C LEU A 22 0.94 -8.26 19.43
N ALA A 23 -0.04 -8.19 20.33
CA ALA A 23 -0.68 -6.94 20.70
C ALA A 23 0.31 -5.95 21.33
N LEU A 24 1.15 -6.40 22.27
CA LEU A 24 2.19 -5.58 22.88
C LEU A 24 3.20 -5.09 21.84
N LEU A 25 3.66 -5.98 20.94
CA LEU A 25 4.58 -5.64 19.87
C LEU A 25 3.97 -4.64 18.88
N MET A 26 2.70 -4.81 18.50
CA MET A 26 1.98 -3.88 17.63
C MET A 26 1.83 -2.50 18.27
N VAL A 27 1.48 -2.44 19.56
CA VAL A 27 1.40 -1.18 20.33
C VAL A 27 2.78 -0.53 20.41
N GLN A 28 3.82 -1.29 20.74
CA GLN A 28 5.19 -0.78 20.81
C GLN A 28 5.68 -0.23 19.46
N ALA A 29 5.47 -0.98 18.38
CA ALA A 29 5.83 -0.54 17.04
C ALA A 29 5.09 0.74 16.63
N ARG A 30 3.82 0.87 17.00
CA ARG A 30 3.04 2.09 16.80
C ARG A 30 3.65 3.27 17.56
N LEU A 31 4.02 3.07 18.81
CA LEU A 31 4.62 4.11 19.65
C LEU A 31 5.99 4.58 19.13
N TRP A 32 6.74 3.70 18.46
CA TRP A 32 8.05 3.99 17.86
C TRP A 32 7.99 4.71 16.51
N ALA A 33 6.86 4.67 15.81
CA ALA A 33 6.63 5.47 14.60
C ALA A 33 5.65 6.59 14.92
N PRO A 34 6.13 7.70 15.53
CA PRO A 34 5.29 8.79 16.01
C PRO A 34 4.71 9.61 14.84
N TYR A 35 3.76 9.04 14.11
CA TYR A 35 2.91 9.74 13.14
C TYR A 35 1.84 10.61 13.84
N TRP A 36 2.23 11.27 14.93
CA TRP A 36 1.38 12.21 15.68
C TRP A 36 1.45 13.62 15.11
N ASP A 37 2.41 13.88 14.23
CA ASP A 37 2.47 15.13 13.48
C ASP A 37 1.30 15.18 12.49
N THR A 38 0.38 16.08 12.77
CA THR A 38 -0.87 16.22 12.01
C THR A 38 -0.69 16.98 10.71
N ARG A 39 0.47 17.62 10.49
CA ARG A 39 0.72 18.52 9.35
C ARG A 39 1.61 17.89 8.28
N ASN A 40 1.51 16.57 8.11
CA ASN A 40 2.30 15.81 7.17
C ASN A 40 1.46 14.70 6.52
N VAL A 41 1.78 14.36 5.27
CA VAL A 41 1.24 13.22 4.50
C VAL A 41 1.48 11.84 5.15
N GLN A 42 2.26 11.78 6.24
CA GLN A 42 2.47 10.60 7.07
C GLN A 42 1.48 10.48 8.24
N ALA A 43 0.59 11.46 8.45
CA ALA A 43 -0.47 11.40 9.45
C ALA A 43 -1.47 10.26 9.15
N ILE A 44 -2.41 9.99 10.07
CA ILE A 44 -3.27 8.81 10.00
C ILE A 44 -4.50 9.03 9.13
N LEU A 45 -5.07 10.22 9.18
CA LEU A 45 -6.25 10.62 8.43
C LEU A 45 -5.85 11.28 7.10
N THR A 46 -4.98 10.63 6.34
CA THR A 46 -4.44 11.08 5.05
C THR A 46 -4.89 10.21 3.89
N TRP A 47 -4.77 10.71 2.66
CA TRP A 47 -5.04 9.93 1.43
C TRP A 47 -6.41 9.23 1.48
N ASP A 48 -6.44 7.90 1.30
CA ASP A 48 -7.68 7.11 1.31
C ASP A 48 -8.32 7.04 2.70
N ALA A 49 -7.51 7.05 3.77
CA ALA A 49 -8.00 7.04 5.14
C ALA A 49 -8.84 8.27 5.47
N MET A 50 -8.45 9.45 4.95
CA MET A 50 -9.27 10.66 5.03
C MET A 50 -10.67 10.41 4.44
N GLY A 51 -10.73 9.80 3.26
CA GLY A 51 -11.98 9.57 2.55
C GLY A 51 -12.89 8.56 3.25
N TYR A 52 -12.33 7.51 3.86
CA TYR A 52 -13.08 6.59 4.72
C TYR A 52 -13.65 7.27 5.96
N TYR A 53 -12.93 8.25 6.51
CA TYR A 53 -13.24 8.91 7.78
C TYR A 53 -14.19 10.12 7.64
N LEU A 54 -14.18 10.82 6.49
CA LEU A 54 -14.76 12.16 6.29
C LEU A 54 -16.25 12.28 6.69
N TYR A 55 -17.01 11.18 6.62
CA TYR A 55 -18.40 11.11 7.09
C TYR A 55 -18.58 11.58 8.53
N LEU A 56 -17.62 11.27 9.42
CA LEU A 56 -17.71 11.55 10.86
C LEU A 56 -17.66 13.05 11.16
N PRO A 57 -16.59 13.80 10.82
CA PRO A 57 -16.56 15.24 11.04
C PRO A 57 -17.66 15.97 10.27
N ALA A 58 -17.95 15.56 9.02
CA ALA A 58 -18.99 16.18 8.21
C ALA A 58 -20.38 16.06 8.87
N LYS A 59 -20.69 14.94 9.50
CA LYS A 59 -21.98 14.73 10.18
C LYS A 59 -22.03 15.40 11.56
N PHE A 60 -21.02 15.18 12.39
CA PHE A 60 -21.09 15.45 13.83
C PHE A 60 -20.48 16.79 14.27
N ILE A 61 -19.59 17.38 13.47
CA ILE A 61 -18.92 18.65 13.80
C ILE A 61 -19.46 19.76 12.90
N TYR A 62 -19.33 19.59 11.59
CA TYR A 62 -19.66 20.65 10.63
C TYR A 62 -21.12 20.64 10.18
N HIS A 63 -21.85 19.56 10.43
CA HIS A 63 -23.21 19.34 9.96
C HIS A 63 -23.40 19.62 8.45
N ASP A 64 -22.37 19.35 7.65
CA ASP A 64 -22.29 19.63 6.22
C ASP A 64 -21.85 18.39 5.44
N LEU A 65 -22.73 17.39 5.37
CA LEU A 65 -22.52 16.18 4.55
C LEU A 65 -22.70 16.44 3.05
N ARG A 66 -23.35 17.54 2.67
CA ARG A 66 -23.79 17.80 1.29
C ARG A 66 -22.76 18.57 0.48
N TYR A 67 -22.17 19.62 1.05
CA TYR A 67 -21.29 20.52 0.31
C TYR A 67 -19.82 20.39 0.74
N LEU A 68 -19.56 19.88 1.94
CA LEU A 68 -18.21 19.69 2.48
C LEU A 68 -17.38 20.98 2.50
N ARG A 69 -18.02 22.13 2.81
CA ARG A 69 -17.39 23.46 2.71
C ARG A 69 -16.23 23.69 3.67
N PHE A 70 -16.10 22.86 4.70
CA PHE A 70 -14.99 22.90 5.66
C PHE A 70 -13.71 22.26 5.12
N VAL A 71 -13.78 21.45 4.05
CA VAL A 71 -12.63 20.71 3.54
C VAL A 71 -11.47 21.60 3.10
N PRO A 72 -11.66 22.75 2.40
CA PRO A 72 -10.57 23.64 2.07
C PRO A 72 -9.74 24.10 3.28
N ASP A 73 -10.39 24.34 4.42
CA ASP A 73 -9.70 24.71 5.67
C ASP A 73 -8.89 23.55 6.23
N ILE A 74 -9.45 22.33 6.23
CA ILE A 74 -8.74 21.11 6.62
C ILE A 74 -7.54 20.84 5.71
N MET A 75 -7.71 21.01 4.40
CA MET A 75 -6.63 20.84 3.42
C MET A 75 -5.49 21.82 3.66
N ARG A 76 -5.82 23.09 3.98
CA ARG A 76 -4.84 24.12 4.29
C ARG A 76 -4.11 23.87 5.61
N GLU A 77 -4.82 23.51 6.67
CA GLU A 77 -4.24 23.34 8.01
C GLU A 77 -3.42 22.06 8.15
N TYR A 78 -3.91 20.95 7.58
CA TYR A 78 -3.35 19.61 7.82
C TYR A 78 -2.67 18.98 6.60
N SER A 79 -2.93 19.47 5.39
CA SER A 79 -2.40 18.90 4.14
C SER A 79 -2.55 17.37 4.04
N PRO A 80 -3.74 16.78 4.29
CA PRO A 80 -3.91 15.33 4.40
C PRO A 80 -3.77 14.57 3.07
N SER A 81 -3.82 15.27 1.93
CA SER A 81 -3.50 14.72 0.61
C SER A 81 -3.07 15.84 -0.32
N GLY A 82 -2.37 15.50 -1.42
CA GLY A 82 -1.92 16.50 -2.41
C GLY A 82 -3.05 17.19 -3.18
N SER A 83 -4.22 16.55 -3.26
CA SER A 83 -5.45 17.11 -3.81
C SER A 83 -6.67 16.50 -3.12
N PHE A 84 -7.84 17.12 -3.26
CA PHE A 84 -9.09 16.60 -2.70
C PHE A 84 -9.83 15.71 -3.71
N TYR A 85 -9.50 14.41 -3.70
CA TYR A 85 -10.10 13.39 -4.58
C TYR A 85 -11.07 12.44 -3.82
N GLN A 86 -11.24 12.65 -2.51
CA GLN A 86 -12.04 11.80 -1.63
C GLN A 86 -13.55 12.02 -1.78
N ALA A 87 -13.96 13.10 -2.45
CA ALA A 87 -15.33 13.35 -2.88
C ALA A 87 -15.34 14.00 -4.27
N PHE A 88 -16.48 13.93 -4.95
CA PHE A 88 -16.67 14.47 -6.29
C PHE A 88 -18.04 15.12 -6.42
N ALA A 89 -18.22 16.02 -7.40
CA ALA A 89 -19.51 16.66 -7.64
C ALA A 89 -20.58 15.61 -8.00
N ALA A 90 -21.76 15.73 -7.38
CA ALA A 90 -22.86 14.81 -7.59
C ALA A 90 -23.28 14.80 -9.08
N PRO A 91 -23.35 13.62 -9.73
CA PRO A 91 -23.67 13.56 -11.15
C PRO A 91 -25.04 14.15 -11.46
N GLY A 92 -25.11 15.04 -12.45
CA GLY A 92 -26.36 15.68 -12.88
C GLY A 92 -26.88 16.79 -11.97
N LEU A 93 -26.15 17.16 -10.91
CA LEU A 93 -26.47 18.29 -10.05
C LEU A 93 -25.46 19.43 -10.24
N THR A 94 -25.95 20.66 -10.33
CA THR A 94 -25.14 21.88 -10.49
C THR A 94 -25.13 22.77 -9.24
N ASP A 95 -25.79 22.34 -8.18
CA ASP A 95 -25.98 23.09 -6.93
C ASP A 95 -24.79 23.01 -5.95
N GLY A 96 -23.67 22.42 -6.39
CA GLY A 96 -22.47 22.22 -5.58
C GLY A 96 -22.51 21.00 -4.65
N THR A 97 -23.53 20.14 -4.74
CA THR A 97 -23.59 18.91 -3.96
C THR A 97 -22.42 17.98 -4.28
N MET A 98 -21.80 17.41 -3.25
CA MET A 98 -20.67 16.49 -3.33
C MET A 98 -21.07 15.10 -2.86
N VAL A 99 -20.45 14.07 -3.45
CA VAL A 99 -20.60 12.66 -3.11
C VAL A 99 -19.23 12.12 -2.70
N MET A 100 -19.15 11.52 -1.51
CA MET A 100 -17.95 10.85 -1.03
C MET A 100 -17.67 9.60 -1.87
N LYS A 101 -16.40 9.43 -2.25
CA LYS A 101 -15.91 8.34 -3.12
C LYS A 101 -16.00 6.99 -2.42
N TYR A 102 -15.58 6.92 -1.16
CA TYR A 102 -15.52 5.68 -0.40
C TYR A 102 -16.83 5.44 0.36
N PRO A 103 -17.31 4.20 0.50
CA PRO A 103 -18.52 3.94 1.28
C PRO A 103 -18.31 4.13 2.80
N ILE A 104 -19.42 4.34 3.53
CA ILE A 104 -19.45 4.75 4.94
C ILE A 104 -19.02 3.66 5.94
N GLY A 105 -18.80 2.41 5.53
CA GLY A 105 -18.65 1.29 6.46
C GLY A 105 -17.44 1.42 7.40
N VAL A 106 -16.33 1.97 6.93
CA VAL A 106 -15.15 2.20 7.77
C VAL A 106 -15.43 3.30 8.81
N ALA A 107 -16.09 4.40 8.42
CA ALA A 107 -16.52 5.45 9.34
C ALA A 107 -17.39 4.90 10.49
N LEU A 108 -18.32 3.98 10.20
CA LEU A 108 -19.16 3.36 11.24
C LEU A 108 -18.33 2.57 12.26
N LEU A 109 -17.30 1.87 11.81
CA LEU A 109 -16.40 1.12 12.70
C LEU A 109 -15.47 2.05 13.49
N GLN A 110 -15.12 3.20 12.93
CA GLN A 110 -14.31 4.25 13.54
C GLN A 110 -15.09 5.15 14.52
N LEU A 111 -16.42 5.19 14.43
CA LEU A 111 -17.30 6.03 15.25
C LEU A 111 -17.00 6.05 16.76
N PRO A 112 -16.82 4.92 17.47
CA PRO A 112 -16.51 4.97 18.90
C PRO A 112 -15.16 5.67 19.18
N PHE A 113 -14.17 5.47 18.32
CA PHE A 113 -12.85 6.07 18.47
C PHE A 113 -12.82 7.53 18.05
N PHE A 114 -13.65 7.93 17.09
CA PHE A 114 -13.89 9.33 16.78
C PHE A 114 -14.38 10.10 18.00
N TRP A 115 -15.35 9.58 18.75
CA TRP A 115 -15.85 10.23 19.97
C TRP A 115 -14.80 10.29 21.08
N LEU A 116 -13.99 9.24 21.25
CA LEU A 116 -12.84 9.29 22.16
C LEU A 116 -11.87 10.42 21.77
N GLY A 117 -11.55 10.55 20.49
CA GLY A 117 -10.73 11.66 19.98
C GLY A 117 -11.38 13.02 20.18
N HIS A 118 -12.69 13.14 19.94
CA HIS A 118 -13.44 14.38 20.10
C HIS A 118 -13.47 14.87 21.54
N TRP A 119 -13.71 13.98 22.50
CA TRP A 119 -13.69 14.32 23.93
C TRP A 119 -12.28 14.60 24.44
N ALA A 120 -11.29 13.84 23.98
CA ALA A 120 -9.88 14.11 24.28
C ALA A 120 -9.44 15.49 23.76
N ALA A 121 -9.89 15.88 22.56
CA ALA A 121 -9.61 17.21 22.01
C ALA A 121 -10.20 18.33 22.89
N ALA A 122 -11.43 18.18 23.36
CA ALA A 122 -12.02 19.13 24.32
C ALA A 122 -11.21 19.20 25.62
N LEU A 123 -10.89 18.04 26.20
CA LEU A 123 -10.23 17.93 27.50
C LEU A 123 -8.82 18.53 27.51
N TRP A 124 -8.09 18.39 26.40
CA TRP A 124 -6.72 18.89 26.26
C TRP A 124 -6.60 20.16 25.42
N HIS A 125 -7.73 20.85 25.17
CA HIS A 125 -7.78 22.13 24.45
C HIS A 125 -7.19 22.08 23.03
N TYR A 126 -7.31 20.95 22.34
CA TYR A 126 -7.03 20.85 20.90
C TYR A 126 -8.24 21.29 20.08
N PRO A 127 -8.04 21.74 18.81
CA PRO A 127 -9.14 22.02 17.90
C PRO A 127 -10.09 20.83 17.78
N GLN A 128 -11.39 21.05 17.98
CA GLN A 128 -12.42 20.03 17.80
C GLN A 128 -12.92 19.99 16.35
N ASP A 129 -12.00 19.85 15.41
CA ASP A 129 -12.23 19.95 13.96
C ASP A 129 -12.31 18.60 13.24
N GLY A 130 -12.08 17.50 13.97
CA GLY A 130 -12.04 16.14 13.44
C GLY A 130 -10.68 15.68 12.94
N PHE A 131 -9.65 16.53 12.90
CA PHE A 131 -8.35 16.20 12.29
C PHE A 131 -7.15 16.47 13.21
N SER A 132 -7.34 17.24 14.28
CA SER A 132 -6.31 17.48 15.29
C SER A 132 -5.77 16.19 15.94
N ALA A 133 -4.63 16.30 16.64
CA ALA A 133 -3.85 15.14 17.10
C ALA A 133 -4.66 14.09 17.89
N PRO A 134 -5.60 14.46 18.79
CA PRO A 134 -6.41 13.47 19.51
C PRO A 134 -7.26 12.55 18.59
N TYR A 135 -7.76 13.05 17.46
CA TYR A 135 -8.48 12.22 16.48
C TYR A 135 -7.55 11.23 15.80
N GLN A 136 -6.36 11.69 15.37
CA GLN A 136 -5.35 10.85 14.72
C GLN A 136 -4.94 9.69 15.63
N VAL A 137 -4.66 9.98 16.90
CA VAL A 137 -4.30 8.99 17.92
C VAL A 137 -5.44 8.01 18.15
N ALA A 138 -6.66 8.51 18.40
CA ALA A 138 -7.79 7.66 18.72
C ALA A 138 -8.14 6.71 17.56
N ILE A 139 -8.14 7.20 16.32
CA ILE A 139 -8.41 6.38 15.13
C ILE A 139 -7.27 5.37 14.88
N ALA A 140 -6.00 5.76 15.07
CA ALA A 140 -4.87 4.86 14.92
C ALA A 140 -4.94 3.67 15.90
N PHE A 141 -5.11 3.96 17.19
CA PHE A 141 -5.22 2.91 18.21
C PHE A 141 -6.54 2.15 18.11
N GLY A 142 -7.60 2.77 17.60
CA GLY A 142 -8.86 2.10 17.27
C GLY A 142 -8.70 1.04 16.19
N GLY A 143 -8.05 1.38 15.07
CA GLY A 143 -7.74 0.43 14.01
C GLY A 143 -6.83 -0.71 14.48
N LEU A 144 -5.85 -0.41 15.32
CA LEU A 144 -4.99 -1.42 15.96
C LEU A 144 -5.79 -2.33 16.88
N ALA A 145 -6.69 -1.78 17.70
CA ALA A 145 -7.56 -2.55 18.58
C ALA A 145 -8.47 -3.51 17.79
N TYR A 146 -9.02 -3.07 16.65
CA TYR A 146 -9.71 -3.97 15.71
C TYR A 146 -8.78 -5.06 15.20
N GLY A 147 -7.55 -4.74 14.79
CA GLY A 147 -6.57 -5.73 14.34
C GLY A 147 -6.32 -6.83 15.38
N VAL A 148 -6.06 -6.44 16.63
CA VAL A 148 -5.88 -7.37 17.76
C VAL A 148 -7.16 -8.19 18.03
N LEU A 149 -8.34 -7.56 17.96
CA LEU A 149 -9.62 -8.26 18.05
C LEU A 149 -9.78 -9.30 16.94
N GLY A 150 -9.40 -8.96 15.71
CA GLY A 150 -9.38 -9.88 14.57
C GLY A 150 -8.52 -11.10 14.84
N LEU A 151 -7.29 -10.92 15.34
CA LEU A 151 -6.41 -12.02 15.74
C LEU A 151 -7.01 -12.87 16.87
N ALA A 152 -7.63 -12.24 17.87
CA ALA A 152 -8.27 -12.93 18.98
C ALA A 152 -9.50 -13.77 18.56
N VAL A 153 -10.29 -13.27 17.62
CA VAL A 153 -11.41 -14.02 17.03
C VAL A 153 -10.90 -15.12 16.12
N LEU A 154 -9.88 -14.83 15.31
CA LEU A 154 -9.26 -15.82 14.42
C LEU A 154 -8.66 -17.00 15.20
N ARG A 155 -8.04 -16.73 16.36
CA ARG A 155 -7.61 -17.75 17.32
C ARG A 155 -8.74 -18.72 17.68
N ARG A 156 -9.95 -18.21 17.92
CA ARG A 156 -11.13 -19.05 18.23
C ARG A 156 -11.49 -19.92 17.04
N VAL A 157 -11.50 -19.36 15.82
CA VAL A 157 -11.78 -20.09 14.57
C VAL A 157 -10.77 -21.21 14.34
N LEU A 158 -9.47 -20.89 14.34
CA LEU A 158 -8.40 -21.85 14.11
C LEU A 158 -8.40 -22.96 15.16
N GLY A 159 -8.63 -22.61 16.42
CA GLY A 159 -8.73 -23.58 17.50
C GLY A 159 -9.97 -24.49 17.42
N LEU A 160 -10.89 -24.28 16.49
CA LEU A 160 -11.96 -25.25 16.21
C LEU A 160 -11.45 -26.50 15.47
N TYR A 161 -10.26 -26.41 14.87
CA TYR A 161 -9.68 -27.40 13.97
C TYR A 161 -8.27 -27.83 14.38
N PHE A 162 -7.46 -26.92 14.90
CA PHE A 162 -6.02 -27.18 15.12
C PHE A 162 -5.60 -27.12 16.59
N ALA A 163 -4.49 -27.78 16.90
CA ALA A 163 -3.87 -27.76 18.23
C ALA A 163 -3.31 -26.37 18.58
N ASP A 164 -3.22 -26.06 19.87
CA ASP A 164 -2.91 -24.71 20.37
C ASP A 164 -1.59 -24.12 19.83
N GLY A 165 -0.53 -24.93 19.74
CA GLY A 165 0.76 -24.50 19.19
C GLY A 165 0.71 -24.18 17.69
N VAL A 166 -0.10 -24.91 16.91
CA VAL A 166 -0.33 -24.61 15.48
C VAL A 166 -1.07 -23.29 15.35
N VAL A 167 -2.12 -23.07 16.17
CA VAL A 167 -2.85 -21.81 16.20
C VAL A 167 -1.91 -20.65 16.53
N ALA A 168 -1.08 -20.79 17.56
CA ALA A 168 -0.10 -19.77 17.95
C ALA A 168 0.85 -19.43 16.80
N ALA A 169 1.47 -20.44 16.18
CA ALA A 169 2.39 -20.26 15.06
C ALA A 169 1.69 -19.61 13.84
N THR A 170 0.47 -20.03 13.50
CA THR A 170 -0.30 -19.41 12.40
C THR A 170 -0.57 -17.94 12.67
N LEU A 171 -0.95 -17.55 13.89
CA LEU A 171 -1.20 -16.14 14.21
C LEU A 171 0.07 -15.29 14.07
N VAL A 172 1.22 -15.81 14.51
CA VAL A 172 2.52 -15.17 14.32
C VAL A 172 2.87 -15.04 12.83
N LEU A 173 2.68 -16.10 12.03
CA LEU A 173 2.94 -16.08 10.59
C LEU A 173 2.03 -15.10 9.85
N VAL A 174 0.74 -15.02 10.20
CA VAL A 174 -0.18 -14.04 9.60
C VAL A 174 0.26 -12.64 9.97
N ALA A 175 0.54 -12.39 11.25
CA ALA A 175 0.85 -11.05 11.73
C ALA A 175 2.20 -10.53 11.21
N LEU A 176 3.25 -11.35 11.23
CA LEU A 176 4.64 -10.92 10.94
C LEU A 176 5.18 -11.42 9.59
N GLY A 177 4.59 -12.46 9.00
CA GLY A 177 5.01 -13.02 7.72
C GLY A 177 4.23 -12.50 6.51
N THR A 178 3.36 -11.51 6.72
CA THR A 178 2.56 -10.87 5.68
C THR A 178 2.55 -9.35 5.87
N ASN A 179 2.06 -8.63 4.86
CA ASN A 179 1.83 -7.19 4.98
C ASN A 179 0.72 -6.81 5.99
N TYR A 180 0.07 -7.75 6.70
CA TYR A 180 -0.91 -7.44 7.75
C TYR A 180 -0.37 -6.49 8.81
N PHE A 181 0.89 -6.66 9.24
CA PHE A 181 1.51 -5.79 10.23
C PHE A 181 1.42 -4.31 9.84
N GLN A 182 1.73 -4.00 8.58
CA GLN A 182 1.65 -2.64 8.03
C GLN A 182 0.25 -2.06 8.21
N TYR A 183 -0.77 -2.80 7.78
CA TYR A 183 -2.15 -2.31 7.76
C TYR A 183 -2.85 -2.34 9.11
N ALA A 184 -2.38 -3.15 10.05
CA ALA A 184 -2.92 -3.21 11.40
C ALA A 184 -2.25 -2.20 12.36
N VAL A 185 -1.03 -1.75 12.06
CA VAL A 185 -0.24 -0.88 12.95
C VAL A 185 -0.09 0.53 12.39
N PHE A 186 0.42 0.66 11.16
CA PHE A 186 0.78 1.96 10.60
C PHE A 186 -0.37 2.56 9.79
N ASP A 187 -0.96 1.78 8.88
CA ASP A 187 -2.12 2.20 8.07
C ASP A 187 -3.47 1.77 8.69
N ALA A 188 -3.55 1.80 10.03
CA ALA A 188 -4.70 1.28 10.80
C ALA A 188 -6.04 1.98 10.51
N ALA A 189 -6.01 3.17 9.90
CA ALA A 189 -7.21 3.89 9.47
C ALA A 189 -7.77 3.41 8.12
N MET A 190 -7.04 2.59 7.37
CA MET A 190 -7.53 2.02 6.11
C MET A 190 -8.48 0.84 6.34
N ALA A 191 -9.30 0.53 5.33
CA ALA A 191 -10.34 -0.51 5.40
C ALA A 191 -9.82 -1.94 5.71
N HIS A 192 -8.53 -2.22 5.49
CA HIS A 192 -8.00 -3.58 5.46
C HIS A 192 -7.99 -4.30 6.82
N THR A 193 -7.61 -3.61 7.90
CA THR A 193 -7.61 -4.20 9.26
C THR A 193 -9.03 -4.50 9.76
N TYR A 194 -9.96 -3.60 9.44
CA TYR A 194 -11.39 -3.77 9.71
C TYR A 194 -11.96 -4.96 8.93
N GLY A 195 -11.65 -5.03 7.62
CA GLY A 195 -12.03 -6.15 6.76
C GLY A 195 -11.54 -7.48 7.32
N PHE A 196 -10.25 -7.61 7.65
CA PHE A 196 -9.69 -8.82 8.26
C PHE A 196 -10.45 -9.25 9.51
N THR A 197 -10.78 -8.30 10.38
CA THR A 197 -11.53 -8.55 11.62
C THR A 197 -12.95 -9.03 11.33
N LEU A 198 -13.65 -8.40 10.38
CA LEU A 198 -14.96 -8.82 9.93
C LEU A 198 -14.94 -10.21 9.29
N TYR A 199 -13.92 -10.57 8.50
CA TYR A 199 -13.75 -11.94 7.99
C TYR A 199 -13.54 -12.95 9.13
N ALA A 200 -12.75 -12.62 10.16
CA ALA A 200 -12.58 -13.48 11.32
C ALA A 200 -13.92 -13.73 12.04
N PHE A 201 -14.73 -12.68 12.24
CA PHE A 201 -16.08 -12.81 12.78
C PHE A 201 -17.00 -13.62 11.86
N LEU A 202 -16.96 -13.39 10.55
CA LEU A 202 -17.75 -14.13 9.57
C LEU A 202 -17.45 -15.63 9.65
N LEU A 203 -16.17 -16.01 9.67
CA LEU A 203 -15.75 -17.41 9.80
C LEU A 203 -16.21 -18.02 11.13
N TRP A 204 -16.08 -17.27 12.24
CA TRP A 204 -16.51 -17.72 13.56
C TRP A 204 -18.02 -17.96 13.63
N LEU A 205 -18.83 -16.99 13.17
CA LEU A 205 -20.29 -17.08 13.15
C LEU A 205 -20.76 -18.15 12.17
N THR A 206 -20.11 -18.26 11.01
CA THR A 206 -20.37 -19.31 10.03
C THR A 206 -20.14 -20.69 10.64
N ALA A 207 -18.98 -20.93 11.25
CA ALA A 207 -18.68 -22.19 11.90
C ALA A 207 -19.65 -22.49 13.06
N LYS A 208 -20.05 -21.47 13.83
CA LYS A 208 -21.03 -21.59 14.92
C LYS A 208 -22.40 -22.00 14.40
N TRP A 209 -22.94 -21.30 13.39
CA TRP A 209 -24.25 -21.58 12.83
C TRP A 209 -24.33 -22.98 12.19
N HIS A 210 -23.27 -23.43 11.51
CA HIS A 210 -23.25 -24.76 10.89
C HIS A 210 -23.16 -25.91 11.91
N ARG A 211 -22.63 -25.67 13.10
CA ARG A 211 -22.58 -26.66 14.19
C ARG A 211 -23.88 -26.68 14.98
N ALA A 212 -24.43 -25.50 15.26
CA ALA A 212 -25.67 -25.32 16.00
C ALA A 212 -26.44 -24.12 15.40
N PRO A 213 -27.36 -24.37 14.44
CA PRO A 213 -28.11 -23.32 13.78
C PRO A 213 -28.87 -22.47 14.81
N SER A 214 -28.63 -21.16 14.78
CA SER A 214 -29.27 -20.20 15.68
C SER A 214 -29.56 -18.89 14.96
N ARG A 215 -30.70 -18.27 15.28
CA ARG A 215 -31.12 -16.98 14.72
C ARG A 215 -30.10 -15.88 15.01
N ALA A 216 -29.52 -15.87 16.20
CA ALA A 216 -28.48 -14.90 16.57
C ALA A 216 -27.22 -15.04 15.69
N ALA A 217 -26.77 -16.26 15.39
CA ALA A 217 -25.64 -16.44 14.49
C ALA A 217 -26.00 -16.07 13.04
N ALA A 218 -27.22 -16.35 12.58
CA ALA A 218 -27.69 -15.96 11.26
C ALA A 218 -27.78 -14.43 11.09
N ALA A 219 -28.38 -13.73 12.06
CA ALA A 219 -28.40 -12.26 12.12
C ALA A 219 -26.99 -11.69 12.12
N GLY A 220 -26.09 -12.26 12.94
CA GLY A 220 -24.69 -11.86 12.98
C GLY A 220 -23.96 -12.04 11.65
N ILE A 221 -24.18 -13.15 10.94
CA ILE A 221 -23.62 -13.37 9.59
C ILE A 221 -24.13 -12.27 8.64
N GLY A 222 -25.43 -11.97 8.68
CA GLY A 222 -26.05 -10.93 7.86
C GLY A 222 -25.43 -9.55 8.10
N LEU A 223 -25.37 -9.13 9.36
CA LEU A 223 -24.75 -7.85 9.75
C LEU A 223 -23.29 -7.76 9.33
N VAL A 224 -22.49 -8.82 9.56
CA VAL A 224 -21.06 -8.83 9.21
C VAL A 224 -20.86 -8.80 7.69
N LEU A 225 -21.65 -9.54 6.91
CA LEU A 225 -21.60 -9.49 5.45
C LEU A 225 -22.00 -8.12 4.92
N GLY A 226 -23.07 -7.53 5.45
CA GLY A 226 -23.50 -6.18 5.08
C GLY A 226 -22.42 -5.15 5.40
N LEU A 227 -21.80 -5.22 6.58
CA LEU A 227 -20.67 -4.36 6.96
C LEU A 227 -19.45 -4.58 6.07
N LEU A 228 -19.10 -5.82 5.69
CA LEU A 228 -18.02 -6.09 4.74
C LEU A 228 -18.25 -5.35 3.41
N VAL A 229 -19.43 -5.52 2.82
CA VAL A 229 -19.81 -4.82 1.58
C VAL A 229 -19.80 -3.29 1.78
N LEU A 230 -20.22 -2.82 2.94
CA LEU A 230 -20.22 -1.40 3.29
C LEU A 230 -18.81 -0.83 3.51
N THR A 231 -17.84 -1.64 3.91
CA THR A 231 -16.44 -1.19 3.97
C THR A 231 -15.84 -1.12 2.58
N ARG A 232 -16.10 -2.14 1.76
CA ARG A 232 -15.64 -2.25 0.37
C ARG A 232 -16.62 -3.15 -0.41
N PRO A 233 -17.25 -2.67 -1.50
CA PRO A 233 -18.28 -3.44 -2.21
C PRO A 233 -17.76 -4.78 -2.77
N THR A 234 -16.47 -4.85 -3.12
CA THR A 234 -15.80 -6.08 -3.58
C THR A 234 -15.82 -7.20 -2.54
N GLU A 235 -15.96 -6.89 -1.25
CA GLU A 235 -16.02 -7.88 -0.17
C GLU A 235 -17.34 -8.65 -0.14
N ALA A 236 -18.29 -8.35 -1.04
CA ALA A 236 -19.47 -9.21 -1.28
C ALA A 236 -19.10 -10.67 -1.56
N VAL A 237 -17.91 -10.91 -2.13
CA VAL A 237 -17.34 -12.25 -2.36
C VAL A 237 -17.20 -13.07 -1.07
N ALA A 238 -17.14 -12.43 0.10
CA ALA A 238 -17.12 -13.10 1.39
C ALA A 238 -18.35 -14.00 1.62
N ALA A 239 -19.48 -13.73 0.97
CA ALA A 239 -20.71 -14.54 1.07
C ALA A 239 -20.50 -16.00 0.60
N LEU A 240 -19.50 -16.26 -0.26
CA LEU A 240 -19.13 -17.62 -0.66
C LEU A 240 -18.75 -18.50 0.54
N LEU A 241 -18.17 -17.91 1.59
CA LEU A 241 -17.77 -18.65 2.78
C LEU A 241 -18.98 -19.30 3.47
N PRO A 242 -20.00 -18.56 3.99
CA PRO A 242 -21.17 -19.19 4.62
C PRO A 242 -22.08 -19.97 3.68
N VAL A 243 -22.15 -19.61 2.39
CA VAL A 243 -22.97 -20.31 1.40
C VAL A 243 -22.43 -21.71 1.15
N PHE A 244 -21.13 -21.86 0.98
CA PHE A 244 -20.51 -23.16 0.68
C PHE A 244 -19.93 -23.85 1.91
N TRP A 245 -19.91 -23.22 3.09
CA TRP A 245 -19.34 -23.82 4.30
C TRP A 245 -19.90 -25.23 4.57
N GLY A 246 -19.01 -26.20 4.79
CA GLY A 246 -19.39 -27.58 5.03
C GLY A 246 -19.56 -28.42 3.76
N VAL A 247 -19.51 -27.83 2.56
CA VAL A 247 -19.71 -28.53 1.29
C VAL A 247 -18.38 -29.10 0.77
N GLY A 248 -18.17 -30.40 0.99
CA GLY A 248 -17.00 -31.14 0.47
C GLY A 248 -17.31 -32.19 -0.62
N SER A 249 -18.60 -32.44 -0.88
CA SER A 249 -19.09 -33.45 -1.83
C SER A 249 -20.51 -33.11 -2.29
N VAL A 250 -20.99 -33.78 -3.35
CA VAL A 250 -22.38 -33.62 -3.83
C VAL A 250 -23.41 -33.99 -2.74
N ALA A 251 -23.12 -35.03 -1.95
CA ALA A 251 -23.98 -35.41 -0.82
C ALA A 251 -24.04 -34.28 0.24
N ALA A 252 -22.90 -33.66 0.57
CA ALA A 252 -22.86 -32.53 1.50
C ALA A 252 -23.60 -31.30 0.95
N LEU A 253 -23.57 -31.06 -0.37
CA LEU A 253 -24.35 -30.01 -1.00
C LEU A 253 -25.87 -30.26 -0.86
N ARG A 254 -26.33 -31.49 -1.10
CA ARG A 254 -27.75 -31.85 -0.89
C ARG A 254 -28.16 -31.66 0.58
N ALA A 255 -27.31 -32.07 1.53
CA ALA A 255 -27.56 -31.86 2.95
C ALA A 255 -27.61 -30.37 3.32
N LYS A 256 -26.72 -29.56 2.75
CA LYS A 256 -26.72 -28.10 2.92
C LYS A 256 -28.01 -27.46 2.39
N LEU A 257 -28.48 -27.85 1.21
CA LEU A 257 -29.75 -27.38 0.65
C LEU A 257 -30.95 -27.76 1.52
N ALA A 258 -30.99 -29.00 2.02
CA ALA A 258 -32.03 -29.46 2.95
C ALA A 258 -32.01 -28.64 4.25
N LEU A 259 -30.83 -28.39 4.83
CA LEU A 259 -30.66 -27.56 6.02
C LEU A 259 -31.16 -26.13 5.78
N LEU A 260 -30.80 -25.51 4.65
CA LEU A 260 -31.26 -24.17 4.30
C LEU A 260 -32.78 -24.10 4.10
N ARG A 261 -33.38 -25.14 3.49
CA ARG A 261 -34.84 -25.24 3.35
C ARG A 261 -35.54 -25.39 4.71
N GLN A 262 -34.99 -26.19 5.61
CA GLN A 262 -35.52 -26.35 6.97
C GLN A 262 -35.35 -25.07 7.82
N ARG A 263 -34.24 -24.33 7.61
CA ARG A 263 -33.88 -23.12 8.34
C ARG A 263 -34.06 -21.86 7.51
N TRP A 264 -35.03 -21.83 6.59
CA TRP A 264 -35.29 -20.67 5.74
C TRP A 264 -35.54 -19.35 6.53
N PRO A 265 -36.12 -19.35 7.75
CA PRO A 265 -36.26 -18.10 8.51
C PRO A 265 -34.90 -17.53 8.95
N ASP A 266 -33.91 -18.39 9.19
CA ASP A 266 -32.54 -17.94 9.49
C ASP A 266 -31.92 -17.27 8.25
N VAL A 267 -32.20 -17.77 7.05
CA VAL A 267 -31.75 -17.17 5.78
C VAL A 267 -32.39 -15.80 5.57
N LEU A 268 -33.70 -15.67 5.78
CA LEU A 268 -34.37 -14.38 5.70
C LEU A 268 -33.85 -13.38 6.73
N LEU A 269 -33.61 -13.83 7.97
CA LEU A 269 -33.04 -12.97 9.00
C LEU A 269 -31.64 -12.50 8.63
N LEU A 270 -30.80 -13.38 8.07
CA LEU A 270 -29.49 -13.02 7.53
C LEU A 270 -29.63 -11.93 6.45
N LEU A 271 -30.53 -12.12 5.47
CA LEU A 271 -30.75 -11.15 4.40
C LEU A 271 -31.27 -9.81 4.92
N ALA A 272 -32.23 -9.84 5.86
CA ALA A 272 -32.78 -8.64 6.47
C ALA A 272 -31.73 -7.86 7.27
N CYS A 273 -30.90 -8.55 8.05
CA CYS A 273 -29.78 -7.94 8.77
C CYS A 273 -28.70 -7.41 7.84
N GLY A 274 -28.41 -8.10 6.73
CA GLY A 274 -27.49 -7.61 5.70
C GLY A 274 -28.01 -6.33 5.04
N ALA A 275 -29.29 -6.31 4.66
CA ALA A 275 -29.93 -5.13 4.10
C ALA A 275 -29.95 -3.97 5.11
N LEU A 276 -30.22 -4.25 6.39
CA LEU A 276 -30.16 -3.25 7.46
C LEU A 276 -28.76 -2.63 7.58
N ALA A 277 -27.71 -3.45 7.51
CA ALA A 277 -26.34 -2.95 7.54
C ALA A 277 -25.99 -2.08 6.32
N LEU A 278 -26.55 -2.37 5.14
CA LEU A 278 -26.35 -1.57 3.92
C LEU A 278 -27.15 -0.26 3.89
N LEU A 279 -28.23 -0.18 4.68
CA LEU A 279 -29.18 0.93 4.67
C LEU A 279 -28.53 2.31 4.81
N PRO A 280 -27.54 2.56 5.70
CA PRO A 280 -26.92 3.87 5.84
C PRO A 280 -26.32 4.41 4.53
N GLN A 281 -25.69 3.56 3.72
CA GLN A 281 -25.11 3.97 2.44
C GLN A 281 -26.18 4.29 1.40
N LEU A 282 -27.23 3.46 1.33
CA LEU A 282 -28.33 3.66 0.39
C LEU A 282 -29.08 4.97 0.70
N LEU A 283 -29.31 5.26 1.98
CA LEU A 283 -29.91 6.51 2.43
C LEU A 283 -29.01 7.71 2.16
N TYR A 284 -27.70 7.58 2.39
CA TYR A 284 -26.74 8.64 2.05
C TYR A 284 -26.79 8.99 0.56
N TRP A 285 -26.69 7.99 -0.33
CA TRP A 285 -26.80 8.24 -1.77
C TRP A 285 -28.15 8.83 -2.15
N LYS A 286 -29.26 8.31 -1.60
CA LYS A 286 -30.60 8.85 -1.86
C LYS A 286 -30.70 10.33 -1.46
N ALA A 287 -30.10 10.71 -0.34
CA ALA A 287 -30.11 12.08 0.15
C ALA A 287 -29.22 13.02 -0.69
N MET A 288 -28.07 12.55 -1.19
CA MET A 288 -27.12 13.38 -1.94
C MET A 288 -27.45 13.48 -3.43
N THR A 289 -27.95 12.41 -4.06
CA THR A 289 -28.11 12.32 -5.52
C THR A 289 -29.54 12.06 -5.96
N GLY A 290 -30.47 11.81 -5.03
CA GLY A 290 -31.82 11.36 -5.35
C GLY A 290 -31.91 9.88 -5.77
N SER A 291 -30.78 9.17 -5.87
CA SER A 291 -30.71 7.75 -6.29
C SER A 291 -30.18 6.85 -5.16
N PHE A 292 -30.75 5.66 -5.01
CA PHE A 292 -30.30 4.69 -3.99
C PHE A 292 -28.98 3.99 -4.33
N ILE A 293 -28.52 4.07 -5.58
CA ILE A 293 -27.27 3.43 -6.04
C ILE A 293 -26.51 4.47 -6.86
N VAL A 294 -25.23 4.66 -6.53
CA VAL A 294 -24.33 5.57 -7.24
C VAL A 294 -22.98 4.88 -7.43
N TYR A 295 -22.43 4.93 -8.64
CA TYR A 295 -21.07 4.44 -8.89
C TYR A 295 -20.05 5.49 -8.42
N SER A 296 -19.53 5.33 -7.20
CA SER A 296 -18.71 6.35 -6.54
C SER A 296 -17.22 6.34 -6.92
N TYR A 297 -16.78 5.36 -7.73
CA TYR A 297 -15.40 5.24 -8.19
C TYR A 297 -15.14 5.85 -9.59
N GLN A 298 -16.14 6.55 -10.14
CA GLN A 298 -16.04 7.38 -11.34
C GLN A 298 -15.43 6.62 -12.55
N GLU A 299 -14.24 7.01 -13.01
CA GLU A 299 -13.55 6.46 -14.16
C GLU A 299 -12.90 5.09 -13.92
N GLN A 300 -12.76 4.66 -12.66
CA GLN A 300 -12.13 3.37 -12.35
C GLN A 300 -13.14 2.27 -12.57
N THR A 301 -12.82 1.23 -13.35
CA THR A 301 -13.74 0.13 -13.67
C THR A 301 -13.10 -1.25 -13.45
N PHE A 302 -13.77 -2.31 -13.93
CA PHE A 302 -13.27 -3.68 -13.87
C PHE A 302 -13.05 -4.27 -15.27
N SER A 303 -11.80 -4.64 -15.55
CA SER A 303 -11.36 -5.45 -16.68
C SER A 303 -11.58 -6.96 -16.41
N LEU A 304 -12.85 -7.39 -16.29
CA LEU A 304 -13.21 -8.75 -15.87
C LEU A 304 -12.71 -9.88 -16.80
N LEU A 305 -12.55 -9.61 -18.10
CA LEU A 305 -12.09 -10.61 -19.08
C LEU A 305 -10.57 -10.67 -19.21
N HIS A 306 -9.88 -9.60 -18.82
CA HIS A 306 -8.43 -9.47 -18.90
C HIS A 306 -7.86 -8.97 -17.57
N PRO A 307 -8.03 -9.74 -16.47
CA PRO A 307 -7.55 -9.31 -15.17
C PRO A 307 -6.02 -9.30 -15.13
N HIS A 308 -5.47 -8.37 -14.37
CA HIS A 308 -4.04 -8.16 -14.11
C HIS A 308 -3.46 -9.21 -13.14
N LEU A 309 -3.79 -10.50 -13.33
CA LEU A 309 -3.43 -11.59 -12.42
C LEU A 309 -1.91 -11.71 -12.24
N ARG A 310 -1.17 -11.64 -13.34
CA ARG A 310 0.30 -11.74 -13.31
C ARG A 310 0.88 -10.56 -12.53
N GLU A 311 0.36 -9.37 -12.77
CA GLU A 311 0.83 -8.16 -12.13
C GLU A 311 0.54 -8.18 -10.63
N VAL A 312 -0.68 -8.56 -10.24
CA VAL A 312 -1.10 -8.71 -8.85
C VAL A 312 -0.32 -9.79 -8.11
N LEU A 313 0.07 -10.88 -8.77
CA LEU A 313 0.79 -11.97 -8.12
C LEU A 313 2.31 -11.74 -8.05
N ILE A 314 2.95 -11.32 -9.13
CA ILE A 314 4.43 -11.36 -9.26
C ILE A 314 5.09 -10.06 -9.71
N SER A 315 4.34 -8.98 -9.95
CA SER A 315 4.98 -7.71 -10.33
C SER A 315 5.91 -7.19 -9.23
N PHE A 316 7.04 -6.60 -9.60
CA PHE A 316 7.87 -5.89 -8.64
C PHE A 316 7.25 -4.55 -8.20
N LYS A 317 6.22 -4.04 -8.90
CA LYS A 317 5.51 -2.83 -8.46
C LYS A 317 4.77 -3.11 -7.15
N LYS A 318 3.93 -4.16 -7.12
CA LYS A 318 3.05 -4.52 -5.97
C LYS A 318 2.73 -6.01 -5.78
N GLY A 319 3.40 -6.91 -6.49
CA GLY A 319 3.07 -8.33 -6.53
C GLY A 319 2.98 -8.99 -5.16
N TRP A 320 1.88 -9.71 -4.92
CA TRP A 320 1.59 -10.35 -3.65
C TRP A 320 2.68 -11.33 -3.22
N LEU A 321 3.18 -12.17 -4.14
CA LEU A 321 4.21 -13.18 -3.83
C LEU A 321 5.61 -12.56 -3.62
N VAL A 322 5.84 -11.35 -4.13
CA VAL A 322 7.11 -10.61 -3.94
C VAL A 322 7.18 -10.05 -2.53
N TYR A 323 6.11 -9.36 -2.12
CA TYR A 323 6.05 -8.64 -0.85
C TYR A 323 5.42 -9.46 0.29
N THR A 324 4.80 -10.61 0.01
CA THR A 324 4.33 -11.60 0.99
C THR A 324 4.80 -13.01 0.57
N PRO A 325 6.10 -13.32 0.67
CA PRO A 325 6.67 -14.59 0.23
C PRO A 325 6.06 -15.82 0.88
N LEU A 326 5.50 -15.69 2.10
CA LEU A 326 4.76 -16.75 2.79
C LEU A 326 3.60 -17.32 1.96
N ALA A 327 3.00 -16.52 1.06
CA ALA A 327 1.93 -16.95 0.18
C ALA A 327 2.37 -18.04 -0.81
N LEU A 328 3.68 -18.20 -1.08
CA LEU A 328 4.22 -19.30 -1.90
C LEU A 328 3.91 -20.69 -1.32
N LEU A 329 3.64 -20.78 -0.01
CA LEU A 329 3.30 -22.03 0.67
C LEU A 329 1.81 -22.38 0.62
N LEU A 330 0.95 -21.48 0.12
CA LEU A 330 -0.49 -21.70 0.06
C LEU A 330 -0.90 -22.95 -0.73
N PRO A 331 -0.31 -23.29 -1.89
CA PRO A 331 -0.68 -24.51 -2.61
C PRO A 331 -0.48 -25.78 -1.77
N LEU A 332 0.65 -25.88 -1.06
CA LEU A 332 0.95 -27.02 -0.18
C LEU A 332 0.00 -27.07 1.02
N GLY A 333 -0.28 -25.91 1.63
CA GLY A 333 -1.28 -25.82 2.69
C GLY A 333 -2.68 -26.16 2.23
N TRP A 334 -3.00 -25.89 0.96
CA TRP A 334 -4.30 -26.25 0.38
C TRP A 334 -4.47 -27.74 0.26
N LEU A 335 -3.43 -28.43 -0.24
CA LEU A 335 -3.39 -29.89 -0.30
C LEU A 335 -3.52 -30.50 1.10
N ALA A 336 -2.89 -29.89 2.12
CA ALA A 336 -3.03 -30.31 3.51
C ALA A 336 -4.47 -30.10 4.04
N LEU A 337 -5.06 -28.93 3.78
CA LEU A 337 -6.41 -28.59 4.22
C LEU A 337 -7.48 -29.46 3.54
N LEU A 338 -7.32 -29.77 2.25
CA LEU A 338 -8.20 -30.68 1.50
C LEU A 338 -8.19 -32.10 2.10
N ARG A 339 -7.04 -32.56 2.59
CA ARG A 339 -6.91 -33.89 3.22
C ARG A 339 -7.47 -33.92 4.64
N GLN A 340 -7.25 -32.86 5.43
CA GLN A 340 -7.66 -32.82 6.84
C GLN A 340 -9.13 -32.38 7.03
N TYR A 341 -9.55 -31.34 6.30
CA TYR A 341 -10.84 -30.66 6.48
C TYR A 341 -11.44 -30.23 5.13
N ARG A 342 -11.71 -31.19 4.23
CA ARG A 342 -12.24 -30.93 2.87
C ARG A 342 -13.45 -29.99 2.84
N ALA A 343 -14.35 -30.13 3.81
CA ALA A 343 -15.57 -29.33 3.95
C ALA A 343 -15.33 -27.84 4.25
N VAL A 344 -14.13 -27.49 4.72
CA VAL A 344 -13.65 -26.11 4.92
C VAL A 344 -12.73 -25.70 3.77
N ALA A 345 -11.95 -26.63 3.22
CA ALA A 345 -11.03 -26.37 2.12
C ALA A 345 -11.72 -25.88 0.84
N VAL A 346 -12.86 -26.47 0.45
CA VAL A 346 -13.52 -26.10 -0.81
C VAL A 346 -14.07 -24.65 -0.78
N PRO A 347 -14.80 -24.22 0.26
CA PRO A 347 -15.32 -22.84 0.35
C PRO A 347 -14.23 -21.79 0.40
N VAL A 348 -13.15 -22.04 1.16
CA VAL A 348 -12.03 -21.12 1.26
C VAL A 348 -11.32 -21.01 -0.09
N LEU A 349 -11.30 -22.08 -0.91
CA LEU A 349 -10.62 -22.09 -2.22
C LEU A 349 -11.43 -21.29 -3.22
N LEU A 350 -12.73 -21.57 -3.25
CA LEU A 350 -13.67 -20.87 -4.09
C LEU A 350 -13.64 -19.37 -3.78
N TYR A 351 -13.69 -19.00 -2.50
CA TYR A 351 -13.50 -17.63 -2.06
C TYR A 351 -12.16 -17.06 -2.54
N ALA A 352 -11.04 -17.74 -2.31
CA ALA A 352 -9.72 -17.24 -2.65
C ALA A 352 -9.56 -17.00 -4.15
N LEU A 353 -10.04 -17.92 -4.99
CA LEU A 353 -9.97 -17.82 -6.45
C LEU A 353 -10.84 -16.66 -6.97
N VAL A 354 -12.09 -16.57 -6.52
CA VAL A 354 -13.01 -15.51 -6.95
C VAL A 354 -12.55 -14.14 -6.45
N ASN A 355 -12.10 -14.06 -5.20
CA ASN A 355 -11.57 -12.82 -4.63
C ASN A 355 -10.30 -12.36 -5.38
N LEU A 356 -9.36 -13.28 -5.64
CA LEU A 356 -8.17 -12.95 -6.43
C LEU A 356 -8.53 -12.48 -7.84
N TRP A 357 -9.54 -13.07 -8.48
CA TRP A 357 -10.03 -12.63 -9.78
C TRP A 357 -10.59 -11.21 -9.74
N ILE A 358 -11.50 -10.92 -8.80
CA ILE A 358 -12.11 -9.59 -8.63
C ILE A 358 -11.04 -8.53 -8.33
N VAL A 359 -10.10 -8.84 -7.42
CA VAL A 359 -8.99 -7.96 -7.07
C VAL A 359 -8.11 -7.69 -8.30
N SER A 360 -7.84 -8.71 -9.09
CA SER A 360 -7.00 -8.57 -10.30
C SER A 360 -7.72 -7.89 -11.45
N ALA A 361 -9.05 -7.87 -11.45
CA ALA A 361 -9.85 -7.24 -12.49
C ALA A 361 -9.97 -5.72 -12.32
N TRP A 362 -9.60 -5.13 -11.18
CA TRP A 362 -9.67 -3.67 -10.99
C TRP A 362 -8.63 -2.95 -11.85
N ASP A 363 -9.03 -1.87 -12.54
CA ASP A 363 -8.14 -1.15 -13.46
C ASP A 363 -6.88 -0.60 -12.77
N ILE A 364 -7.02 -0.15 -11.52
CA ILE A 364 -5.89 0.27 -10.67
C ILE A 364 -5.39 -0.94 -9.86
N TRP A 365 -4.91 -1.97 -10.56
CA TRP A 365 -4.50 -3.24 -9.93
C TRP A 365 -3.36 -3.09 -8.90
N TRP A 366 -2.60 -2.00 -8.96
CA TRP A 366 -1.55 -1.68 -7.98
C TRP A 366 -2.08 -1.03 -6.71
N TYR A 367 -3.36 -0.66 -6.67
CA TYR A 367 -4.04 -0.09 -5.50
C TYR A 367 -3.32 1.10 -4.85
N GLY A 368 -2.63 1.96 -5.61
CA GLY A 368 -1.93 3.14 -5.09
C GLY A 368 -0.79 2.83 -4.08
N GLY A 369 -0.40 3.83 -3.30
CA GLY A 369 0.64 3.78 -2.28
C GLY A 369 0.41 2.65 -1.26
N SER A 370 1.24 1.60 -1.32
CA SER A 370 1.03 0.40 -0.48
C SER A 370 2.25 -0.51 -0.34
N PHE A 371 2.31 -1.23 0.79
CA PHE A 371 3.25 -2.35 0.98
C PHE A 371 2.61 -3.67 0.50
N GLY A 372 3.11 -4.21 -0.61
CA GLY A 372 2.55 -5.38 -1.26
C GLY A 372 1.10 -5.19 -1.71
N GLN A 373 0.36 -6.30 -1.88
CA GLN A 373 -1.05 -6.21 -2.24
C GLN A 373 -1.96 -5.96 -1.03
N ARG A 374 -2.32 -4.70 -0.80
CA ARG A 374 -3.21 -4.30 0.32
C ARG A 374 -4.62 -4.88 0.20
N ALA A 375 -5.11 -5.05 -1.03
CA ALA A 375 -6.46 -5.54 -1.29
C ALA A 375 -6.72 -6.98 -0.77
N LEU A 376 -5.66 -7.79 -0.61
CA LEU A 376 -5.72 -9.18 -0.16
C LEU A 376 -5.58 -9.37 1.35
N VAL A 377 -5.31 -8.30 2.12
CA VAL A 377 -5.03 -8.37 3.55
C VAL A 377 -6.22 -8.95 4.34
N ALA A 378 -7.45 -8.58 3.96
CA ALA A 378 -8.66 -9.12 4.58
C ALA A 378 -8.77 -10.65 4.38
N SER A 379 -8.30 -11.15 3.24
CA SER A 379 -8.29 -12.58 2.90
C SER A 379 -7.36 -13.41 3.78
N TYR A 380 -6.44 -12.81 4.54
CA TYR A 380 -5.57 -13.56 5.44
C TYR A 380 -6.33 -14.26 6.58
N ALA A 381 -7.51 -13.76 6.96
CA ALA A 381 -8.36 -14.45 7.91
C ALA A 381 -8.79 -15.85 7.38
N PRO A 382 -9.45 -15.99 6.21
CA PRO A 382 -9.74 -17.31 5.66
C PRO A 382 -8.47 -18.09 5.25
N LEU A 383 -7.46 -17.45 4.66
CA LEU A 383 -6.22 -18.12 4.25
C LEU A 383 -5.41 -18.67 5.43
N SER A 384 -5.61 -18.17 6.66
CA SER A 384 -4.97 -18.72 7.85
C SER A 384 -5.29 -20.19 8.11
N LEU A 385 -6.47 -20.68 7.69
CA LEU A 385 -6.85 -22.09 7.77
C LEU A 385 -5.92 -22.98 6.92
N VAL A 386 -5.42 -22.42 5.81
CA VAL A 386 -4.54 -23.08 4.84
C VAL A 386 -3.13 -23.21 5.43
N TRP A 387 -2.59 -22.12 5.97
CA TRP A 387 -1.30 -22.14 6.66
C TRP A 387 -1.35 -23.01 7.91
N ALA A 388 -2.42 -22.96 8.70
CA ALA A 388 -2.60 -23.83 9.86
C ALA A 388 -2.64 -25.32 9.47
N ALA A 389 -3.31 -25.68 8.38
CA ALA A 389 -3.32 -27.05 7.90
C ALA A 389 -1.94 -27.54 7.44
N LEU A 390 -1.14 -26.67 6.79
CA LEU A 390 0.24 -27.00 6.44
C LEU A 390 1.08 -27.31 7.68
N LEU A 391 1.04 -26.42 8.66
CA LEU A 391 1.76 -26.59 9.92
C LEU A 391 1.31 -27.87 10.64
N ALA A 392 0.00 -28.10 10.74
CA ALA A 392 -0.55 -29.31 11.37
C ALA A 392 -0.10 -30.60 10.66
N ALA A 393 -0.06 -30.61 9.32
CA ALA A 393 0.42 -31.75 8.56
C ALA A 393 1.89 -32.07 8.87
N VAL A 394 2.73 -31.05 8.96
CA VAL A 394 4.18 -31.21 9.16
C VAL A 394 4.49 -31.61 10.61
N PHE A 395 3.84 -30.99 11.59
CA PHE A 395 4.04 -31.33 13.01
C PHE A 395 3.41 -32.67 13.41
N GLY A 396 2.43 -33.18 12.66
CA GLY A 396 1.73 -34.44 12.94
C GLY A 396 2.47 -35.72 12.51
N LEU A 397 3.45 -35.65 11.60
CA LEU A 397 4.09 -36.83 11.02
C LEU A 397 5.27 -37.34 11.87
N ARG A 398 5.08 -38.34 12.74
CA ARG A 398 6.13 -38.86 13.67
C ARG A 398 7.47 -39.22 12.99
N ARG A 399 7.45 -39.80 11.78
CA ARG A 399 8.66 -40.21 11.03
C ARG A 399 9.38 -39.06 10.32
N TRP A 400 8.65 -38.00 9.98
CA TRP A 400 9.18 -36.82 9.26
C TRP A 400 9.21 -35.58 10.14
N ARG A 401 8.86 -35.71 11.43
CA ARG A 401 8.79 -34.58 12.35
C ARG A 401 10.15 -33.92 12.47
N THR A 402 11.22 -34.68 12.63
CA THR A 402 12.57 -34.11 12.74
C THR A 402 12.99 -33.45 11.42
N VAL A 403 12.90 -34.14 10.29
CA VAL A 403 13.32 -33.62 8.96
C VAL A 403 12.44 -32.45 8.49
N GLY A 404 11.13 -32.60 8.58
CA GLY A 404 10.13 -31.61 8.19
C GLY A 404 10.20 -30.36 9.07
N VAL A 405 10.45 -30.48 10.37
CA VAL A 405 10.69 -29.34 11.26
C VAL A 405 12.03 -28.68 10.96
N SER A 406 13.09 -29.47 10.78
CA SER A 406 14.44 -28.97 10.46
C SER A 406 14.51 -28.23 9.12
N LEU A 407 13.61 -28.49 8.18
CA LEU A 407 13.55 -27.77 6.89
C LEU A 407 12.50 -26.65 6.88
N LEU A 408 11.28 -26.91 7.36
CA LEU A 408 10.19 -25.94 7.28
C LEU A 408 10.42 -24.75 8.21
N VAL A 409 10.90 -24.96 9.43
CA VAL A 409 11.04 -23.87 10.40
C VAL A 409 12.06 -22.83 9.92
N PRO A 410 13.28 -23.21 9.46
CA PRO A 410 14.20 -22.24 8.87
C PRO A 410 13.61 -21.50 7.67
N VAL A 411 12.90 -22.19 6.78
CA VAL A 411 12.22 -21.56 5.65
C VAL A 411 11.19 -20.54 6.12
N LEU A 412 10.33 -20.89 7.09
CA LEU A 412 9.34 -19.96 7.63
C LEU A 412 9.99 -18.75 8.29
N VAL A 413 11.06 -18.95 9.06
CA VAL A 413 11.82 -17.86 9.68
C VAL A 413 12.42 -16.94 8.61
N LEU A 414 13.04 -17.50 7.56
CA LEU A 414 13.60 -16.71 6.44
C LEU A 414 12.52 -15.95 5.67
N LEU A 415 11.33 -16.52 5.47
CA LEU A 415 10.22 -15.84 4.80
C LEU A 415 9.63 -14.70 5.64
N VAL A 416 9.54 -14.90 6.97
CA VAL A 416 9.13 -13.85 7.92
C VAL A 416 10.18 -12.74 7.97
N ASP A 417 11.46 -13.10 8.11
CA ASP A 417 12.58 -12.15 8.10
C ASP A 417 12.60 -11.32 6.81
N LEU A 418 12.47 -11.97 5.64
CA LEU A 418 12.37 -11.27 4.35
C LEU A 418 11.16 -10.35 4.26
N ASN A 419 10.01 -10.73 4.83
CA ASN A 419 8.83 -9.87 4.86
C ASN A 419 9.05 -8.66 5.77
N LEU A 420 9.58 -8.85 6.98
CA LEU A 420 9.86 -7.78 7.94
C LEU A 420 10.97 -6.85 7.46
N PHE A 421 12.02 -7.37 6.81
CA PHE A 421 13.07 -6.55 6.24
C PHE A 421 12.54 -5.68 5.09
N GLN A 422 11.71 -6.24 4.19
CA GLN A 422 11.06 -5.46 3.15
C GLN A 422 10.07 -4.44 3.75
N HIS A 423 9.36 -4.80 4.81
CA HIS A 423 8.48 -3.88 5.53
C HIS A 423 9.28 -2.70 6.10
N TRP A 424 10.41 -2.97 6.75
CA TRP A 424 11.34 -1.94 7.20
C TRP A 424 11.84 -1.08 6.04
N GLN A 425 12.25 -1.67 4.92
CA GLN A 425 12.65 -0.91 3.73
C GLN A 425 11.51 -0.02 3.22
N TYR A 426 10.26 -0.48 3.26
CA TYR A 426 9.09 0.32 2.89
C TYR A 426 8.86 1.48 3.86
N MET A 427 8.97 1.26 5.18
CA MET A 427 8.79 2.29 6.20
C MET A 427 9.83 3.41 6.10
N TYR A 428 11.03 3.10 5.62
CA TYR A 428 12.09 4.08 5.35
C TYR A 428 12.09 4.61 3.90
N GLY A 429 11.07 4.27 3.11
CA GLY A 429 10.93 4.72 1.73
C GLY A 429 11.97 4.16 0.76
N ILE A 430 12.76 3.16 1.17
CA ILE A 430 13.69 2.44 0.30
C ILE A 430 12.88 1.67 -0.74
N ILE A 431 11.86 0.91 -0.32
CA ILE A 431 10.85 0.39 -1.23
C ILE A 431 9.87 1.52 -1.51
N HIS A 432 9.84 2.00 -2.76
CA HIS A 432 9.00 3.11 -3.16
C HIS A 432 7.51 2.74 -3.07
N THR A 433 6.69 3.70 -2.64
CA THR A 433 5.27 3.48 -2.36
C THR A 433 4.44 3.19 -3.60
N GLU A 434 4.80 3.70 -4.79
CA GLU A 434 4.06 3.42 -6.04
C GLU A 434 4.91 2.98 -7.25
N ASP A 435 6.12 3.49 -7.42
CA ASP A 435 6.89 3.38 -8.67
C ASP A 435 7.97 2.30 -8.68
N MET A 436 7.82 1.27 -7.85
CA MET A 436 8.78 0.16 -7.82
C MET A 436 8.92 -0.51 -9.19
N THR A 437 10.17 -0.64 -9.64
CA THR A 437 10.55 -1.37 -10.86
C THR A 437 11.34 -2.63 -10.51
N ARG A 438 11.40 -3.60 -11.44
CA ARG A 438 12.21 -4.80 -11.27
C ARG A 438 13.69 -4.47 -11.05
N ARG A 439 14.23 -3.51 -11.82
CA ARG A 439 15.64 -3.15 -11.77
C ARG A 439 15.99 -2.49 -10.44
N TYR A 440 15.16 -1.56 -9.98
CA TYR A 440 15.34 -0.94 -8.69
C TYR A 440 15.23 -1.96 -7.56
N TYR A 441 14.18 -2.81 -7.54
CA TYR A 441 14.03 -3.87 -6.54
C TYR A 441 15.27 -4.78 -6.45
N GLN A 442 15.81 -5.21 -7.58
CA GLN A 442 17.02 -6.04 -7.63
C GLN A 442 18.25 -5.30 -7.05
N ALA A 443 18.37 -3.99 -7.30
CA ALA A 443 19.48 -3.19 -6.79
C ALA A 443 19.41 -2.96 -5.27
N ILE A 444 18.20 -2.91 -4.71
CA ILE A 444 17.98 -2.70 -3.27
C ILE A 444 17.69 -3.98 -2.49
N PHE A 445 17.67 -5.15 -3.13
CA PHE A 445 17.36 -6.42 -2.45
C PHE A 445 18.36 -6.65 -1.30
N SER A 446 17.85 -6.82 -0.08
CA SER A 446 18.67 -6.96 1.14
C SER A 446 19.58 -5.74 1.46
N LYS A 447 19.31 -4.56 0.88
CA LYS A 447 20.13 -3.35 1.06
C LYS A 447 19.48 -2.35 2.03
N ALA A 448 20.22 -1.94 3.05
CA ALA A 448 19.75 -0.98 4.06
C ALA A 448 19.97 0.49 3.69
N ARG A 449 20.93 0.79 2.79
CA ARG A 449 21.28 2.16 2.40
C ARG A 449 21.46 2.25 0.88
N PRO A 450 20.39 2.54 0.12
CA PRO A 450 20.49 2.77 -1.31
C PRO A 450 21.38 3.97 -1.61
N THR A 451 22.05 3.92 -2.76
CA THR A 451 22.85 5.02 -3.31
C THR A 451 22.02 5.76 -4.37
N GLN A 452 22.46 6.96 -4.76
CA GLN A 452 21.84 7.69 -5.87
C GLN A 452 21.80 6.87 -7.18
N ASP A 453 22.84 6.07 -7.46
CA ASP A 453 22.85 5.15 -8.62
C ASP A 453 21.73 4.10 -8.53
N ASP A 454 21.36 3.68 -7.32
CA ASP A 454 20.24 2.76 -7.14
C ASP A 454 18.92 3.52 -7.37
N TYR A 455 18.72 4.70 -6.75
CA TYR A 455 17.50 5.49 -6.94
C TYR A 455 17.24 5.87 -8.40
N ALA A 456 18.29 6.14 -9.18
CA ALA A 456 18.15 6.41 -10.61
C ALA A 456 17.44 5.27 -11.38
N LEU A 457 17.53 4.00 -10.92
CA LEU A 457 16.86 2.86 -11.53
C LEU A 457 15.34 2.83 -11.37
N LEU A 458 14.77 3.76 -10.58
CA LEU A 458 13.33 4.01 -10.60
C LEU A 458 12.88 4.65 -11.92
N ASP A 459 13.73 5.52 -12.50
CA ASP A 459 13.33 6.39 -13.61
C ASP A 459 14.07 6.06 -14.91
N VAL A 460 15.37 5.75 -14.83
CA VAL A 460 16.19 5.40 -16.00
C VAL A 460 16.52 3.91 -16.07
N PRO A 461 16.52 3.34 -17.29
CA PRO A 461 16.72 1.91 -17.47
C PRO A 461 18.17 1.44 -17.26
N SER A 462 19.14 2.35 -17.29
CA SER A 462 20.57 2.07 -17.42
C SER A 462 21.32 2.36 -16.12
N ARG A 463 22.40 1.60 -15.90
CA ARG A 463 23.37 1.82 -14.83
C ARG A 463 24.75 1.37 -15.28
N ILE A 464 25.78 2.15 -14.92
CA ILE A 464 27.16 1.68 -14.84
C ILE A 464 27.44 1.32 -13.39
N SER A 465 27.90 0.10 -13.15
CA SER A 465 28.32 -0.30 -11.80
C SER A 465 29.70 0.27 -11.50
N GLN A 466 29.86 0.92 -10.35
CA GLN A 466 31.15 1.39 -9.86
C GLN A 466 31.88 2.33 -10.84
N VAL A 467 31.28 3.50 -11.14
CA VAL A 467 31.90 4.49 -12.03
C VAL A 467 33.25 4.98 -11.51
N ALA A 468 33.35 5.35 -10.23
CA ALA A 468 34.56 5.93 -9.66
C ALA A 468 35.86 5.09 -9.84
N PRO A 469 35.85 3.75 -9.61
CA PRO A 469 37.06 2.95 -9.81
C PRO A 469 37.36 2.57 -11.27
N PHE A 470 36.40 2.67 -12.20
CA PHE A 470 36.55 2.13 -13.55
C PHE A 470 36.41 3.14 -14.69
N PHE A 471 36.06 4.39 -14.40
CA PHE A 471 35.84 5.41 -15.42
C PHE A 471 36.49 6.73 -15.04
N SER A 472 37.19 7.35 -15.99
CA SER A 472 37.55 8.77 -15.90
C SER A 472 36.35 9.62 -16.31
N ARG A 473 36.16 10.74 -15.61
CA ARG A 473 35.11 11.72 -15.90
C ARG A 473 35.72 12.96 -16.52
N ARG A 474 35.18 13.41 -17.65
CA ARG A 474 35.55 14.67 -18.30
C ARG A 474 34.31 15.54 -18.45
N THR A 475 34.27 16.69 -17.77
CA THR A 475 33.19 17.67 -17.93
C THR A 475 33.19 18.21 -19.36
N VAL A 476 32.05 18.14 -20.03
CA VAL A 476 31.84 18.70 -21.37
C VAL A 476 30.93 19.92 -21.36
N GLY A 477 30.14 20.09 -20.31
CA GLY A 477 29.41 21.34 -20.04
C GLY A 477 29.08 21.50 -18.57
N LEU A 478 29.06 22.75 -18.14
CA LEU A 478 28.69 23.19 -16.80
C LEU A 478 27.86 24.46 -16.94
N ARG A 479 26.81 24.57 -16.13
CA ARG A 479 26.04 25.79 -15.92
C ARG A 479 25.76 25.95 -14.43
N ASP A 480 26.31 27.01 -13.86
CA ASP A 480 26.26 27.42 -12.45
C ASP A 480 25.34 28.63 -12.20
N PHE A 481 24.71 29.15 -13.25
CA PHE A 481 23.76 30.28 -13.24
C PHE A 481 24.34 31.63 -12.77
N ASP A 482 25.62 31.72 -12.41
CA ASP A 482 26.24 32.93 -11.86
C ASP A 482 26.31 34.11 -12.83
N GLN A 483 26.30 33.82 -14.14
CA GLN A 483 26.34 34.84 -15.19
C GLN A 483 24.96 35.18 -15.75
N GLU A 484 23.89 34.56 -15.25
CA GLU A 484 22.53 34.83 -15.70
C GLU A 484 21.97 36.06 -14.96
N PRO A 485 21.15 36.89 -15.62
CA PRO A 485 20.52 38.03 -14.97
C PRO A 485 19.52 37.54 -13.92
N LEU A 486 19.57 38.12 -12.72
CA LEU A 486 18.58 37.87 -11.68
C LEU A 486 17.19 38.23 -12.19
N ASN A 487 16.32 37.24 -12.29
CA ASN A 487 14.96 37.43 -12.77
C ASN A 487 14.08 36.29 -12.24
N GLU A 488 13.16 36.62 -11.34
CA GLU A 488 12.17 35.68 -10.80
C GLU A 488 11.28 35.07 -11.89
N GLN A 489 11.03 35.79 -12.99
CA GLN A 489 10.30 35.25 -14.16
C GLN A 489 11.17 34.38 -15.08
N ALA A 490 12.50 34.55 -15.06
CA ALA A 490 13.45 33.68 -15.80
C ALA A 490 13.93 32.49 -14.95
N GLY A 491 13.57 32.44 -13.66
CA GLY A 491 13.87 31.32 -12.78
C GLY A 491 15.30 31.30 -12.25
N VAL A 492 15.96 32.45 -12.04
CA VAL A 492 17.30 32.55 -11.42
C VAL A 492 17.26 33.50 -10.21
N THR A 493 17.87 33.08 -9.09
CA THR A 493 17.86 33.77 -7.79
C THR A 493 19.24 33.77 -7.13
N ASN A 494 19.50 34.71 -6.22
CA ASN A 494 20.71 34.80 -5.40
C ASN A 494 20.48 34.38 -3.92
N GLU A 495 19.39 33.68 -3.64
CA GLU A 495 19.05 33.22 -2.28
C GLU A 495 20.08 32.25 -1.69
N ALA A 496 20.60 31.35 -2.52
CA ALA A 496 21.68 30.42 -2.17
C ALA A 496 22.32 29.86 -3.45
N GLY A 497 23.63 29.63 -3.42
CA GLY A 497 24.36 28.85 -4.44
C GLY A 497 25.02 27.62 -3.84
N ALA A 498 25.40 26.66 -4.68
CA ALA A 498 26.11 25.45 -4.31
C ALA A 498 27.59 25.51 -4.72
N GLU A 499 28.47 24.84 -3.97
CA GLU A 499 29.90 24.68 -4.31
C GLU A 499 30.65 26.01 -4.63
N GLY A 500 30.23 27.13 -4.05
CA GLY A 500 30.88 28.45 -4.23
C GLY A 500 30.18 29.38 -5.23
N SER A 501 29.09 28.93 -5.88
CA SER A 501 28.21 29.78 -6.69
C SER A 501 27.51 30.83 -5.82
N HIS A 502 27.19 31.99 -6.42
CA HIS A 502 26.43 33.07 -5.81
C HIS A 502 24.96 33.07 -6.23
N GLN A 503 24.60 32.34 -7.29
CA GLN A 503 23.25 32.25 -7.83
C GLN A 503 22.80 30.79 -8.00
N SER A 504 21.49 30.57 -8.13
CA SER A 504 20.93 29.27 -8.48
C SER A 504 19.62 29.44 -9.24
N ALA A 505 19.23 28.40 -9.96
CA ALA A 505 17.93 28.35 -10.60
C ALA A 505 16.83 28.04 -9.58
N LEU A 506 15.74 28.80 -9.64
CA LEU A 506 14.54 28.61 -8.82
C LEU A 506 13.49 27.83 -9.62
N LEU A 507 13.15 26.65 -9.12
CA LEU A 507 11.96 25.91 -9.50
C LEU A 507 10.85 26.26 -8.51
N ALA A 508 9.91 27.11 -8.93
CA ALA A 508 8.75 27.47 -8.11
C ALA A 508 7.52 27.79 -8.98
N GLY A 509 6.36 27.27 -8.60
CA GLY A 509 5.05 27.71 -9.13
C GLY A 509 4.14 26.59 -9.63
N GLN A 510 2.85 26.89 -9.80
CA GLN A 510 1.82 25.96 -10.29
C GLN A 510 1.81 25.76 -11.82
N ARG A 511 2.89 26.16 -12.52
CA ARG A 511 3.05 25.94 -13.96
C ARG A 511 4.29 25.09 -14.18
N ARG A 512 4.32 24.34 -15.30
CA ARG A 512 5.51 23.62 -15.74
C ARG A 512 6.63 24.62 -16.03
N VAL A 513 7.53 24.81 -15.07
CA VAL A 513 8.72 25.67 -15.21
C VAL A 513 9.91 24.77 -15.50
N ALA A 514 10.72 25.15 -16.48
CA ALA A 514 12.01 24.52 -16.75
C ALA A 514 13.12 25.56 -16.57
N THR A 515 14.26 25.14 -16.03
CA THR A 515 15.44 26.01 -15.94
C THR A 515 15.99 26.30 -17.33
N THR A 516 16.76 27.38 -17.46
CA THR A 516 17.55 27.62 -18.68
C THR A 516 18.41 26.39 -18.97
N PRO A 517 18.30 25.76 -20.15
CA PRO A 517 19.00 24.52 -20.45
C PRO A 517 20.50 24.76 -20.73
N LEU A 518 21.33 23.80 -20.30
CA LEU A 518 22.67 23.60 -20.83
C LEU A 518 22.53 22.87 -22.17
N VAL A 519 22.77 23.58 -23.28
CA VAL A 519 22.69 23.05 -24.65
C VAL A 519 24.08 22.84 -25.23
N LEU A 520 24.35 21.65 -25.75
CA LEU A 520 25.63 21.28 -26.37
C LEU A 520 25.38 20.54 -27.68
N ARG A 521 26.09 20.92 -28.75
CA ARG A 521 26.05 20.18 -30.02
C ARG A 521 27.02 18.99 -29.95
N ALA A 522 26.58 17.81 -30.38
CA ALA A 522 27.32 16.56 -30.18
C ALA A 522 28.76 16.60 -30.70
N ASP A 523 28.98 17.17 -31.89
CA ASP A 523 30.32 17.31 -32.49
C ASP A 523 31.24 18.26 -31.69
N SER A 524 30.73 19.41 -31.28
CA SER A 524 31.47 20.43 -30.53
C SER A 524 31.90 19.92 -29.15
N ALA A 525 31.10 19.05 -28.54
CA ALA A 525 31.40 18.39 -27.27
C ALA A 525 32.26 17.11 -27.43
N GLY A 526 32.54 16.68 -28.66
CA GLY A 526 33.29 15.46 -28.97
C GLY A 526 32.56 14.18 -28.55
N LEU A 527 31.24 14.16 -28.69
CA LEU A 527 30.37 13.04 -28.30
C LEU A 527 30.11 12.10 -29.47
N PHE A 528 30.11 10.80 -29.21
CA PHE A 528 29.86 9.76 -30.22
C PHE A 528 28.81 8.74 -29.76
N PRO A 529 28.16 8.02 -30.71
CA PRO A 529 27.17 7.00 -30.38
C PRO A 529 27.69 5.98 -29.37
N ARG A 530 26.82 5.50 -28.47
CA ARG A 530 27.10 4.52 -27.39
C ARG A 530 28.05 4.98 -26.29
N GLN A 531 28.61 6.18 -26.37
CA GLN A 531 29.40 6.74 -25.27
C GLN A 531 28.51 6.94 -24.04
N TRP A 532 29.04 6.71 -22.85
CA TRP A 532 28.31 6.95 -21.62
C TRP A 532 28.51 8.39 -21.16
N VAL A 533 27.41 9.00 -20.74
CA VAL A 533 27.42 10.34 -20.14
C VAL A 533 26.75 10.29 -18.78
N ARG A 534 27.24 11.15 -17.89
CA ARG A 534 26.65 11.45 -16.59
C ARG A 534 26.03 12.84 -16.64
N VAL A 535 24.80 12.91 -16.20
CA VAL A 535 24.07 14.17 -15.99
C VAL A 535 23.94 14.36 -14.49
N SER A 536 24.33 15.52 -13.98
CA SER A 536 24.23 15.81 -12.55
C SER A 536 23.84 17.25 -12.24
N ALA A 537 23.25 17.46 -11.08
CA ALA A 537 22.90 18.76 -10.53
C ALA A 537 23.03 18.77 -9.00
N GLN A 538 23.20 19.94 -8.42
CA GLN A 538 23.00 20.21 -7.00
C GLN A 538 21.56 20.69 -6.78
N VAL A 539 20.87 20.10 -5.79
CA VAL A 539 19.47 20.39 -5.51
C VAL A 539 19.28 20.69 -4.03
N ARG A 540 18.68 21.83 -3.70
CA ARG A 540 18.28 22.20 -2.35
C ARG A 540 16.79 22.48 -2.33
N SER A 541 16.05 21.76 -1.49
CA SER A 541 14.60 21.94 -1.39
C SER A 541 14.16 21.88 0.08
N GLU A 542 13.36 22.84 0.49
CA GLU A 542 12.76 22.89 1.83
C GLU A 542 11.63 21.86 1.98
N TRP A 543 11.03 21.45 0.86
CA TRP A 543 9.99 20.42 0.81
C TRP A 543 10.12 19.62 -0.48
N GLY A 544 10.40 18.32 -0.36
CA GLY A 544 9.85 17.33 -1.28
C GLY A 544 9.75 17.70 -2.78
N ALA A 545 10.85 17.91 -3.52
CA ALA A 545 10.81 18.11 -4.98
C ALA A 545 10.52 16.80 -5.77
N TRP A 546 9.54 16.01 -5.29
CA TRP A 546 9.29 14.63 -5.71
C TRP A 546 8.85 14.49 -7.17
N ASN A 547 8.18 15.51 -7.70
CA ASN A 547 7.67 15.54 -9.08
C ASN A 547 8.60 16.26 -10.05
N ASP A 548 9.65 16.91 -9.54
CA ASP A 548 10.60 17.65 -10.36
C ASP A 548 11.67 16.70 -10.88
N GLN A 549 12.16 16.98 -12.08
CA GLN A 549 13.04 16.05 -12.79
C GLN A 549 14.29 16.75 -13.30
N LEU A 550 15.44 16.08 -13.15
CA LEU A 550 16.65 16.38 -13.91
C LEU A 550 16.53 15.64 -15.25
N VAL A 551 16.66 16.36 -16.36
CA VAL A 551 16.36 15.87 -17.70
C VAL A 551 17.59 16.00 -18.59
N LEU A 552 17.86 14.96 -19.38
CA LEU A 552 18.66 15.02 -20.60
C LEU A 552 17.74 14.74 -21.78
N MET A 553 17.64 15.71 -22.67
CA MET A 553 16.94 15.60 -23.94
C MET A 553 17.95 15.65 -25.08
N ILE A 554 17.81 14.75 -26.05
CA ILE A 554 18.63 14.74 -27.26
C ILE A 554 17.68 15.03 -28.42
N ASP A 555 17.83 16.21 -29.01
CA ASP A 555 17.02 16.67 -30.14
C ASP A 555 17.85 16.69 -31.43
N GLY A 556 17.20 16.41 -32.55
CA GLY A 556 17.84 16.37 -33.83
C GLY A 556 16.83 16.47 -34.96
N ALA A 557 17.12 17.31 -35.95
CA ALA A 557 16.24 17.57 -37.09
C ALA A 557 15.67 16.28 -37.72
N GLY A 558 14.34 16.17 -37.77
CA GLY A 558 13.61 15.05 -38.37
C GLY A 558 13.52 13.76 -37.53
N LYS A 559 13.94 13.78 -36.25
CA LYS A 559 13.79 12.64 -35.33
C LYS A 559 12.87 12.98 -34.17
N ARG A 560 12.30 11.94 -33.54
CA ARG A 560 11.66 12.10 -32.23
C ARG A 560 12.75 12.29 -31.17
N PRO A 561 12.63 13.29 -30.27
CA PRO A 561 13.64 13.55 -29.26
C PRO A 561 13.73 12.37 -28.28
N VAL A 562 14.95 12.01 -27.90
CA VAL A 562 15.22 11.01 -26.86
C VAL A 562 15.29 11.72 -25.52
N ARG A 563 14.52 11.23 -24.53
CA ARG A 563 14.45 11.86 -23.20
C ARG A 563 14.83 10.86 -22.12
N TYR A 564 15.78 11.23 -21.28
CA TYR A 564 16.11 10.58 -20.02
C TYR A 564 15.82 11.55 -18.88
N ALA A 565 15.24 11.08 -17.79
CA ALA A 565 14.96 11.93 -16.64
C ALA A 565 15.03 11.12 -15.36
N VAL A 566 15.45 11.76 -14.27
CA VAL A 566 15.36 11.23 -12.90
C VAL A 566 14.73 12.27 -11.99
N ARG A 567 14.04 11.82 -10.93
CA ARG A 567 13.51 12.73 -9.90
C ARG A 567 14.65 13.51 -9.24
N LEU A 568 14.43 14.80 -8.96
CA LEU A 568 15.36 15.66 -8.22
C LEU A 568 15.45 15.31 -6.75
N HIS A 569 14.43 14.63 -6.22
CA HIS A 569 14.37 14.24 -4.82
C HIS A 569 13.98 12.76 -4.72
N ASN A 570 14.70 12.02 -3.89
CA ASN A 570 14.36 10.67 -3.45
C ASN A 570 14.48 10.56 -1.92
N ASN A 571 14.03 9.44 -1.35
CA ASN A 571 14.03 9.25 0.11
C ASN A 571 15.43 9.25 0.77
N GLY A 572 16.51 9.28 -0.01
CA GLY A 572 17.86 9.47 0.47
C GLY A 572 18.32 10.94 0.55
N SER A 573 17.56 11.90 0.02
CA SER A 573 17.94 13.32 0.06
C SER A 573 17.55 13.98 1.38
N GLN A 574 18.30 15.00 1.77
CA GLN A 574 18.08 15.78 2.99
C GLN A 574 17.40 17.11 2.66
N LEU A 575 16.31 17.42 3.35
CA LEU A 575 15.60 18.69 3.20
C LEU A 575 16.46 19.87 3.68
N GLY A 576 16.35 21.01 3.00
CA GLY A 576 17.04 22.26 3.36
C GLY A 576 18.55 22.27 3.08
N VAL A 577 19.13 21.19 2.57
CA VAL A 577 20.58 21.05 2.27
C VAL A 577 20.79 20.78 0.78
N TRP A 578 21.96 21.14 0.24
CA TRP A 578 22.36 20.79 -1.11
C TRP A 578 22.64 19.29 -1.24
N ASN A 579 21.88 18.62 -2.11
CA ASN A 579 22.02 17.21 -2.45
C ASN A 579 22.52 17.08 -3.88
N LYS A 580 23.49 16.19 -4.11
CA LYS A 580 23.93 15.87 -5.46
C LYS A 580 23.05 14.79 -6.07
N VAL A 581 22.41 15.11 -7.19
CA VAL A 581 21.58 14.20 -7.97
C VAL A 581 22.28 13.89 -9.28
N TRP A 582 22.30 12.64 -9.69
CA TRP A 582 22.87 12.26 -10.97
C TRP A 582 22.27 10.98 -11.54
N PHE A 583 22.49 10.77 -12.84
CA PHE A 583 22.22 9.52 -13.53
C PHE A 583 23.15 9.33 -14.73
N ASP A 584 23.34 8.06 -15.11
CA ASP A 584 24.23 7.66 -16.20
C ASP A 584 23.44 6.97 -17.31
N VAL A 585 23.64 7.41 -18.56
CA VAL A 585 22.96 6.87 -19.74
C VAL A 585 23.91 6.74 -20.92
N PRO A 586 23.76 5.70 -21.77
CA PRO A 586 24.48 5.62 -23.03
C PRO A 586 23.83 6.53 -24.07
N LEU A 587 24.64 7.24 -24.85
CA LEU A 587 24.16 7.99 -26.00
C LEU A 587 23.60 7.05 -27.07
N PRO A 588 22.53 7.47 -27.78
CA PRO A 588 21.82 6.59 -28.70
C PRO A 588 22.70 6.19 -29.90
N ASN A 589 22.46 4.99 -30.43
CA ASN A 589 23.25 4.44 -31.56
C ASN A 589 23.18 5.31 -32.82
N ASN A 590 22.09 6.05 -32.99
CA ASN A 590 21.82 6.91 -34.13
C ASN A 590 22.14 8.38 -33.85
N LEU A 591 22.91 8.70 -32.80
CA LEU A 591 23.35 10.07 -32.52
C LEU A 591 24.10 10.63 -33.74
N ARG A 592 23.66 11.78 -34.26
CA ARG A 592 24.35 12.51 -35.32
C ARG A 592 25.25 13.60 -34.73
N PRO A 593 26.31 13.98 -35.45
CA PRO A 593 27.16 15.13 -35.08
C PRO A 593 26.39 16.43 -34.85
N THR A 594 25.27 16.63 -35.57
CA THR A 594 24.42 17.83 -35.50
C THR A 594 23.32 17.76 -34.43
N ASP A 595 23.16 16.64 -33.73
CA ASP A 595 22.13 16.51 -32.69
C ASP A 595 22.55 17.34 -31.45
N GLU A 596 21.59 17.95 -30.77
CA GLU A 596 21.79 18.79 -29.58
C GLU A 596 21.41 18.05 -28.32
N LEU A 597 22.24 18.15 -27.29
CA LEU A 597 21.99 17.63 -25.96
C LEU A 597 21.60 18.79 -25.05
N CYS A 598 20.36 18.76 -24.57
CA CYS A 598 19.78 19.75 -23.68
C CYS A 598 19.64 19.15 -22.27
N VAL A 599 20.40 19.66 -21.33
CA VAL A 599 20.32 19.31 -19.91
C VAL A 599 19.62 20.42 -19.15
N PHE A 600 18.54 20.10 -18.45
CA PHE A 600 17.76 21.07 -17.67
C PHE A 600 17.01 20.37 -16.55
N ALA A 601 16.52 21.15 -15.60
CA ALA A 601 15.55 20.68 -14.62
C ALA A 601 14.16 21.18 -14.96
N ALA A 602 13.14 20.35 -14.73
CA ALA A 602 11.76 20.67 -15.04
C ALA A 602 10.84 20.33 -13.86
N SER A 603 10.09 21.34 -13.41
CA SER A 603 9.02 21.17 -12.44
C SER A 603 7.72 20.78 -13.13
N HIS A 604 7.05 19.76 -12.60
CA HIS A 604 5.85 19.20 -13.22
C HIS A 604 4.57 19.44 -12.44
N ASP A 605 4.66 19.81 -11.15
CA ASP A 605 3.56 20.26 -10.26
C ASP A 605 4.16 20.67 -8.88
N GLY A 606 5.36 21.27 -8.86
CA GLY A 606 6.31 21.07 -7.76
C GLY A 606 6.64 22.29 -6.90
N SER A 607 6.53 22.05 -5.60
CA SER A 607 7.43 22.47 -4.51
C SER A 607 8.62 23.36 -4.88
N ARG A 608 8.83 24.42 -4.10
CA ARG A 608 10.01 25.27 -4.24
C ARG A 608 11.31 24.47 -4.09
N ALA A 609 12.17 24.53 -5.11
CA ALA A 609 13.50 23.96 -5.09
C ALA A 609 14.51 24.88 -5.78
N LEU A 610 15.72 24.92 -5.23
CA LEU A 610 16.88 25.58 -5.83
C LEU A 610 17.74 24.53 -6.51
N LEU A 611 18.24 24.86 -7.69
CA LEU A 611 19.04 23.99 -8.53
C LEU A 611 20.27 24.72 -9.03
N ASP A 612 21.42 24.06 -8.96
CA ASP A 612 22.68 24.65 -9.34
C ASP A 612 23.63 23.60 -9.95
N ASN A 613 24.69 24.03 -10.61
CA ASN A 613 25.75 23.20 -11.14
C ASN A 613 25.23 22.09 -12.07
N LEU A 614 24.39 22.45 -13.05
CA LEU A 614 23.98 21.56 -14.13
C LEU A 614 25.22 21.12 -14.91
N ARG A 615 25.52 19.82 -14.89
CA ARG A 615 26.75 19.28 -15.46
C ARG A 615 26.47 18.10 -16.36
N LEU A 616 27.15 18.10 -17.51
CA LEU A 616 27.28 16.93 -18.39
C LEU A 616 28.73 16.47 -18.38
N GLU A 617 28.97 15.22 -17.99
CA GLU A 617 30.30 14.60 -17.95
C GLU A 617 30.32 13.38 -18.88
N VAL A 618 31.41 13.22 -19.62
CA VAL A 618 31.70 12.01 -20.40
C VAL A 618 32.37 10.98 -19.50
N LEU A 619 31.89 9.73 -19.54
CA LEU A 619 32.44 8.60 -18.83
C LEU A 619 33.27 7.75 -19.80
N THR A 620 34.59 7.71 -19.58
CA THR A 620 35.51 6.89 -20.40
C THR A 620 36.07 5.75 -19.54
N PRO A 621 35.94 4.47 -19.95
CA PRO A 621 36.51 3.35 -19.21
C PRO A 621 38.01 3.54 -19.04
N LEU A 622 38.49 3.37 -17.82
CA LEU A 622 39.91 3.23 -17.55
C LEU A 622 40.34 1.88 -18.14
N THR A 623 41.26 1.89 -19.11
CA THR A 623 41.92 0.66 -19.55
C THR A 623 42.57 0.03 -18.32
N LYS A 624 42.11 -1.15 -17.90
CA LYS A 624 42.79 -1.93 -16.85
C LYS A 624 44.23 -2.14 -17.29
N ALA A 625 45.19 -1.46 -16.67
CA ALA A 625 46.49 -2.08 -16.48
C ALA A 625 46.23 -3.38 -15.71
N ALA A 626 46.72 -4.50 -16.23
CA ALA A 626 46.48 -5.83 -15.70
C ALA A 626 46.67 -5.86 -14.17
N ALA A 627 45.56 -6.03 -13.43
CA ALA A 627 45.65 -6.39 -12.03
C ALA A 627 46.13 -7.85 -11.96
N PRO A 628 47.16 -8.18 -11.16
CA PRO A 628 47.60 -9.56 -11.01
C PRO A 628 46.47 -10.36 -10.35
N ARG A 629 46.23 -11.58 -10.86
CA ARG A 629 45.28 -12.53 -10.26
C ARG A 629 45.64 -12.76 -8.80
N GLN A 630 44.71 -12.50 -7.88
CA GLN A 630 44.60 -13.20 -6.60
C GLN A 630 43.13 -13.50 -6.33
#